data_AF-A0A2I1M870-F1
#
_entry.id   AF-A0A2I1M870-F1
#
_cell.length_a   1.000
_cell.length_b   1.000
_cell.length_c   1.000
_cell.angle_alpha   90.00
_cell.angle_beta   90.00
_cell.angle_gamma   90.00
#
_symmetry.space_group_name_H-M   'P 1'
#
loop_
_entity.id
_entity.type
_entity.pdbx_description
1 polymer ?
#
loop_
_entity_poly.entity_id
_entity_poly.type
_entity_poly.pdbx_seq_one_letter_code
_entity_poly.pdbx_strand_id
1 'polypeptide(L)'
;MRLLGNIIWLVCGGLMTAASWFILGAVFCLTLVGIPIGIQCFKMAGLTLTPFDQTVVYGESITSTLVNILWAITFGWLFAFAYLFSGIVNCLTIIGIPFGIQSFKMMKLAFAPFGARIVPII
;
A
#
# COMPACT_ATOMS: atom_id res chain seq x y z
N MET A 1 -14.83 -13.13 8.97
CA MET A 1 -15.16 -12.29 7.80
C MET A 1 -13.94 -11.82 7.00
N ARG A 2 -12.74 -11.77 7.57
CA ARG A 2 -11.52 -11.27 6.90
C ARG A 2 -11.04 -12.14 5.73
N LEU A 3 -11.12 -13.47 5.88
CA LEU A 3 -10.75 -14.41 4.81
C LEU A 3 -11.64 -14.26 3.56
N LEU A 4 -12.96 -14.11 3.75
CA LEU A 4 -13.90 -13.87 2.66
C LEU A 4 -13.64 -12.52 1.97
N GLY A 5 -13.36 -11.47 2.75
CA GLY A 5 -12.97 -10.16 2.23
C GLY A 5 -11.68 -10.20 1.42
N ASN A 6 -10.64 -10.92 1.89
CA ASN A 6 -9.40 -11.11 1.14
C ASN A 6 -9.64 -11.87 -0.17
N ILE A 7 -10.46 -12.92 -0.15
CA ILE A 7 -10.77 -13.70 -1.37
C ILE A 7 -11.45 -12.81 -2.41
N ILE A 8 -12.50 -12.08 -2.01
CA ILE A 8 -13.20 -11.17 -2.93
C ILE A 8 -12.25 -10.07 -3.43
N TRP A 9 -11.44 -9.49 -2.55
CA TRP A 9 -10.44 -8.48 -2.91
C TRP A 9 -9.43 -9.02 -3.94
N LEU A 10 -8.86 -10.20 -3.72
CA LEU A 10 -7.89 -10.81 -4.62
C LEU A 10 -8.47 -11.00 -6.02
N VAL A 11 -9.72 -11.45 -6.12
CA VAL A 11 -10.43 -11.66 -7.39
C VAL A 11 -10.82 -10.33 -8.06
N CYS A 12 -11.25 -9.32 -7.30
CA CYS A 12 -11.67 -8.03 -7.84
C CYS A 12 -10.53 -7.12 -8.33
N GLY A 13 -9.26 -7.52 -8.16
CA GLY A 13 -8.11 -6.75 -8.63
C GLY A 13 -6.97 -6.60 -7.63
N GLY A 14 -7.13 -7.15 -6.42
CA GLY A 14 -6.08 -7.20 -5.40
C GLY A 14 -4.83 -7.94 -5.88
N LEU A 15 -4.99 -9.05 -6.62
CA LEU A 15 -3.85 -9.77 -7.21
C LEU A 15 -3.10 -8.94 -8.24
N MET A 16 -3.82 -8.24 -9.13
CA MET A 16 -3.20 -7.37 -10.14
C MET A 16 -2.44 -6.21 -9.50
N THR A 17 -2.99 -5.66 -8.43
CA THR A 17 -2.37 -4.55 -7.69
C THR A 17 -1.13 -5.04 -6.94
N ALA A 18 -1.21 -6.19 -6.26
CA ALA A 18 -0.07 -6.81 -5.59
C ALA A 18 1.06 -7.17 -6.58
N ALA A 19 0.72 -7.72 -7.74
CA ALA A 19 1.67 -8.00 -8.81
C ALA A 19 2.33 -6.72 -9.35
N SER A 20 1.55 -5.64 -9.53
CA SER A 20 2.09 -4.34 -9.95
C SER A 20 3.12 -3.80 -8.95
N TRP A 21 2.84 -3.88 -7.64
CA TRP A 21 3.79 -3.48 -6.60
C TRP A 21 5.04 -4.36 -6.56
N PHE A 22 4.88 -5.66 -6.80
CA PHE A 22 6.01 -6.58 -6.86
C PHE A 22 6.92 -6.27 -8.06
N ILE A 23 6.35 -6.07 -9.25
CA ILE A 23 7.09 -5.73 -10.47
C ILE A 23 7.78 -4.38 -10.30
N LEU A 24 7.06 -3.37 -9.80
CA LEU A 24 7.62 -2.05 -9.55
C LEU A 24 8.78 -2.12 -8.54
N GLY A 25 8.62 -2.90 -7.47
CA GLY A 25 9.67 -3.14 -6.49
C GLY A 25 10.90 -3.80 -7.10
N ALA A 26 10.70 -4.83 -7.93
CA ALA A 26 11.79 -5.50 -8.65
C ALA A 26 12.53 -4.52 -9.58
N VAL A 27 11.81 -3.66 -10.31
CA VAL A 27 12.40 -2.64 -11.19
C VAL A 27 13.23 -1.64 -10.38
N PHE A 28 12.72 -1.13 -9.25
CA PHE A 28 13.50 -0.22 -8.40
C PHE A 28 14.75 -0.91 -7.83
N CYS A 29 14.67 -2.20 -7.50
CA CYS A 29 15.81 -2.99 -7.04
C CYS A 29 16.88 -3.24 -8.11
N LEU A 30 16.60 -3.05 -9.40
CA LEU A 30 17.63 -3.11 -10.46
C LEU A 30 18.63 -1.94 -10.35
N THR A 31 18.23 -0.85 -9.70
CA THR A 31 19.13 0.29 -9.45
C THR A 31 19.67 0.22 -8.03
N LEU A 32 21.00 0.36 -7.85
CA LEU A 32 21.64 0.37 -6.52
C LEU A 32 21.00 1.40 -5.58
N VAL A 33 20.58 2.55 -6.12
CA VAL A 33 19.95 3.64 -5.36
C VAL A 33 18.48 3.33 -5.03
N GLY A 34 17.77 2.55 -5.85
CA GLY A 34 16.35 2.25 -5.70
C GLY A 34 16.04 1.05 -4.80
N ILE A 35 17.04 0.23 -4.43
CA ILE A 35 16.86 -0.89 -3.49
C ILE A 35 16.05 -0.54 -2.22
N PRO A 36 16.35 0.54 -1.46
CA PRO A 36 15.58 0.87 -0.26
C PRO A 36 14.11 1.19 -0.55
N ILE A 37 13.82 1.75 -1.73
CA ILE A 37 12.46 2.05 -2.21
C ILE A 37 11.77 0.76 -2.64
N GLY A 38 12.45 -0.11 -3.40
CA GLY A 38 11.92 -1.39 -3.84
C GLY A 38 11.50 -2.29 -2.67
N ILE A 39 12.24 -2.26 -1.56
CA ILE A 39 11.86 -2.94 -0.31
C ILE A 39 10.51 -2.42 0.22
N GLN A 40 10.22 -1.12 0.14
CA GLN A 40 8.91 -0.60 0.54
C GLN A 40 7.80 -1.05 -0.42
N CYS A 41 8.09 -1.14 -1.72
CA CYS A 41 7.14 -1.67 -2.70
C CYS A 41 6.78 -3.14 -2.41
N PHE A 42 7.73 -3.97 -1.97
CA PHE A 42 7.44 -5.34 -1.55
C PHE A 42 6.56 -5.40 -0.29
N LYS A 43 6.73 -4.47 0.66
CA LYS A 43 5.82 -4.35 1.81
C LYS A 43 4.39 -4.05 1.35
N MET A 44 4.24 -3.18 0.36
CA MET A 44 2.94 -2.85 -0.24
C MET A 44 2.31 -4.04 -0.94
N ALA A 45 3.11 -4.81 -1.70
CA ALA A 45 2.63 -6.05 -2.31
C ALA A 45 2.12 -7.02 -1.24
N GLY A 46 2.88 -7.20 -0.15
CA GLY A 46 2.46 -8.03 0.98
C GLY A 46 1.15 -7.57 1.62
N LEU A 47 1.02 -6.27 1.91
CA LEU A 47 -0.22 -5.70 2.47
C LEU A 47 -1.42 -5.90 1.54
N THR A 48 -1.19 -5.77 0.23
CA THR A 48 -2.23 -5.88 -0.80
C THR A 48 -2.74 -7.31 -0.95
N LEU A 49 -1.94 -8.33 -0.61
CA LEU A 49 -2.38 -9.73 -0.65
C LEU A 49 -3.40 -10.06 0.47
N THR A 50 -3.17 -9.55 1.67
CA THR A 50 -4.01 -9.82 2.86
C THR A 50 -4.40 -8.55 3.61
N PRO A 51 -5.10 -7.61 2.95
CA PRO A 51 -5.35 -6.28 3.51
C PRO A 51 -6.23 -6.32 4.77
N PHE A 52 -7.16 -7.28 4.87
CA PHE A 52 -8.11 -7.35 5.99
C PHE A 52 -7.53 -8.00 7.26
N ASP A 53 -6.40 -8.69 7.17
CA ASP A 53 -5.76 -9.37 8.32
C ASP A 53 -4.61 -8.56 8.93
N GLN A 54 -4.27 -7.43 8.33
CA GLN A 54 -3.10 -6.65 8.72
C GLN A 54 -3.49 -5.22 9.13
N THR A 55 -2.71 -4.58 10.00
CA THR A 55 -2.78 -3.15 10.33
C THR A 55 -1.43 -2.50 10.09
N VAL A 56 -1.46 -1.21 9.81
CA VAL A 56 -0.25 -0.40 9.62
C VAL A 56 -0.04 0.45 10.87
N VAL A 57 1.10 0.26 11.52
CA VAL A 57 1.53 1.05 12.69
C VAL A 57 2.72 1.91 12.26
N TYR A 58 2.64 3.21 12.53
CA TYR A 58 3.71 4.15 12.20
C TYR A 58 4.56 4.39 13.43
N GLY A 59 5.88 4.20 13.30
CA GLY A 59 6.84 4.55 14.34
C GLY A 59 7.20 6.04 14.32
N GLU A 60 7.51 6.59 15.48
CA GLU A 60 7.97 7.97 15.63
C GLU A 60 9.50 8.02 15.48
N SER A 61 9.99 8.36 14.29
CA SER A 61 11.40 8.65 14.07
C SER A 61 11.57 9.86 13.16
N ILE A 62 12.41 10.80 13.59
CA ILE A 62 12.72 12.04 12.85
C ILE A 62 13.27 11.69 11.46
N THR A 63 14.11 10.66 11.37
CA THR A 63 14.67 10.16 10.11
C THR A 63 13.58 9.64 9.17
N SER A 64 12.60 8.89 9.68
CA SER A 64 11.49 8.42 8.84
C SER A 64 10.61 9.57 8.34
N THR A 65 10.39 10.61 9.15
CA THR A 65 9.60 11.77 8.75
C THR A 65 10.28 12.54 7.62
N LEU A 66 11.59 12.79 7.73
CA LEU A 66 12.36 13.48 6.68
C LEU A 66 12.35 12.72 5.36
N VAL A 67 12.58 11.39 5.40
CA VAL A 67 12.57 10.55 4.20
C VAL A 67 11.16 10.45 3.61
N ASN A 68 10.11 10.39 4.44
CA ASN A 68 8.72 10.42 3.95
C ASN A 68 8.37 11.75 3.27
N ILE A 69 8.89 12.89 3.74
CA ILE A 69 8.69 14.18 3.08
C ILE A 69 9.35 14.18 1.69
N LEU A 70 10.61 13.75 1.60
CA LEU A 70 11.32 13.62 0.32
C LEU A 70 10.58 12.67 -0.64
N TRP A 71 10.11 11.55 -0.10
CA TRP A 71 9.33 10.56 -0.85
C TRP A 71 8.01 11.13 -1.36
N ALA A 72 7.24 11.81 -0.50
CA ALA A 72 5.95 12.38 -0.85
C ALA A 72 6.05 13.37 -2.02
N ILE A 73 7.10 14.20 -2.04
CA ILE A 73 7.33 15.20 -3.10
C ILE A 73 7.79 14.54 -4.42
N THR A 74 8.58 13.47 -4.34
CA THR A 74 9.15 12.82 -5.53
C THR A 74 8.17 11.85 -6.18
N PHE A 75 7.74 10.82 -5.45
CA PHE A 75 6.94 9.71 -5.99
C PHE A 75 5.70 9.37 -5.16
N GLY A 76 5.69 9.65 -3.85
CA GLY A 76 4.63 9.22 -2.93
C GLY A 76 3.26 9.79 -3.25
N TRP A 77 3.18 11.04 -3.72
CA TRP A 77 1.93 11.66 -4.17
C TRP A 77 1.28 10.92 -5.35
N LEU A 78 2.05 10.49 -6.36
CA LEU A 78 1.53 9.74 -7.52
C LEU A 78 0.83 8.44 -7.07
N PHE A 79 1.50 7.66 -6.23
CA PHE A 79 0.93 6.41 -5.71
C PHE A 79 -0.25 6.65 -4.77
N ALA A 80 -0.18 7.67 -3.93
CA ALA A 80 -1.29 8.06 -3.05
C ALA A 80 -2.54 8.45 -3.87
N PHE A 81 -2.37 9.23 -4.93
CA PHE A 81 -3.48 9.62 -5.81
C PHE A 81 -4.10 8.43 -6.54
N ALA A 82 -3.29 7.48 -7.02
CA ALA A 82 -3.81 6.26 -7.64
C ALA A 82 -4.72 5.47 -6.68
N TYR A 83 -4.32 5.34 -5.41
CA TYR A 83 -5.13 4.70 -4.39
C TYR A 83 -6.32 5.53 -3.93
N LEU A 84 -6.19 6.86 -3.87
CA LEU A 84 -7.30 7.76 -3.58
C LEU A 84 -8.41 7.59 -4.62
N PHE A 85 -8.05 7.62 -5.91
CA PHE A 85 -9.00 7.46 -7.01
C PHE A 85 -9.66 6.08 -6.98
N SER A 86 -8.87 5.00 -6.85
CA SER A 86 -9.41 3.63 -6.71
C SER A 86 -10.33 3.50 -5.49
N GLY A 87 -9.98 4.13 -4.37
CA GLY A 87 -10.80 4.15 -3.16
C GLY A 87 -12.14 4.85 -3.37
N ILE A 88 -12.13 6.04 -4.00
CA ILE A 88 -13.36 6.79 -4.32
C ILE A 88 -14.25 5.96 -5.25
N VAL A 89 -13.69 5.41 -6.34
CA VAL A 89 -14.44 4.59 -7.30
C VAL A 89 -15.08 3.38 -6.63
N ASN A 90 -14.35 2.67 -5.76
CA ASN A 90 -14.92 1.55 -5.01
C ASN A 90 -16.02 2.00 -4.05
N CYS A 91 -15.86 3.15 -3.38
CA CYS A 91 -16.87 3.70 -2.49
C CYS A 91 -18.17 4.17 -3.18
N LEU A 92 -18.19 4.33 -4.51
CA LEU A 92 -19.43 4.64 -5.25
C LEU A 92 -20.45 3.50 -5.20
N THR A 93 -20.02 2.28 -4.88
CA THR A 93 -20.91 1.11 -4.77
C THR A 93 -21.01 0.66 -3.32
N ILE A 94 -22.21 0.29 -2.85
CA ILE A 94 -22.42 -0.17 -1.46
C ILE A 94 -21.53 -1.39 -1.15
N ILE A 95 -21.38 -2.29 -2.13
CA ILE A 95 -20.53 -3.49 -2.01
C ILE A 95 -19.04 -3.13 -2.01
N GLY A 96 -18.66 -2.03 -2.66
CA GLY A 96 -17.28 -1.59 -2.81
C GLY A 96 -16.74 -0.78 -1.62
N ILE A 97 -17.58 -0.23 -0.75
CA ILE A 97 -17.19 0.48 0.48
C ILE A 97 -16.10 -0.24 1.28
N PRO A 98 -16.23 -1.54 1.65
CA PRO A 98 -15.18 -2.25 2.39
C PRO A 98 -13.84 -2.29 1.65
N PHE A 99 -13.84 -2.36 0.32
CA PHE A 99 -12.63 -2.34 -0.50
C PHE A 99 -12.05 -0.93 -0.64
N GLY A 100 -12.90 0.09 -0.75
CA GLY A 100 -12.46 1.49 -0.76
C GLY A 100 -11.74 1.88 0.52
N ILE A 101 -12.21 1.41 1.68
CA ILE A 101 -11.53 1.60 2.98
C ILE A 101 -10.13 0.97 2.96
N GLN A 102 -9.96 -0.21 2.35
CA GLN A 102 -8.63 -0.81 2.19
C GLN A 102 -7.75 -0.01 1.24
N SER A 103 -8.28 0.50 0.12
CA SER A 103 -7.54 1.40 -0.77
C SER A 103 -7.05 2.66 -0.07
N PHE A 104 -7.85 3.27 0.82
CA PHE A 104 -7.40 4.43 1.61
C PHE A 104 -6.32 4.06 2.65
N LYS A 105 -6.35 2.84 3.18
CA LYS A 105 -5.27 2.33 4.03
C LYS A 105 -3.97 2.18 3.25
N MET A 106 -4.02 1.65 2.03
CA MET A 106 -2.87 1.60 1.12
C MET A 106 -2.38 2.99 0.74
N MET A 107 -3.30 3.93 0.48
CA MET A 107 -2.97 5.33 0.18
C MET A 107 -2.09 5.94 1.28
N LYS A 108 -2.48 5.79 2.56
CA LYS A 108 -1.70 6.32 3.68
C LYS A 108 -0.30 5.72 3.74
N LEU A 109 -0.19 4.40 3.57
CA LEU A 109 1.10 3.72 3.55
C LEU A 109 1.94 4.11 2.31
N ALA A 110 1.31 4.39 1.17
CA ALA A 110 1.99 4.77 -0.07
C ALA A 110 2.56 6.17 0.03
N PHE A 111 1.87 7.05 0.75
CA PHE A 111 2.31 8.40 1.03
C PHE A 111 3.46 8.43 2.04
N ALA A 112 3.43 7.58 3.06
CA ALA A 112 4.44 7.54 4.12
C ALA A 112 4.92 6.10 4.44
N PRO A 113 5.69 5.46 3.54
CA PRO A 113 6.09 4.07 3.72
C PRO A 113 7.21 3.86 4.74
N PHE A 114 8.02 4.89 4.99
CA PHE A 114 9.17 4.79 5.89
C PHE A 114 8.72 4.90 7.35
N GLY A 115 9.29 4.07 8.22
CA GLY A 115 8.89 3.98 9.63
C GLY A 115 7.58 3.21 9.87
N ALA A 116 6.89 2.77 8.81
CA ALA A 116 5.68 1.97 8.93
C ALA A 116 5.98 0.47 9.09
N ARG A 117 5.22 -0.18 9.98
CA ARG A 117 5.25 -1.62 10.23
C ARG A 117 3.87 -2.20 9.96
N ILE A 118 3.86 -3.33 9.25
CA ILE A 118 2.64 -4.10 8.99
C ILE A 118 2.58 -5.19 10.05
N VAL A 119 1.54 -5.17 10.87
CA VAL A 119 1.33 -6.16 11.95
C VAL A 119 0.05 -6.94 11.70
N PRO A 120 0.03 -8.26 11.97
CA PRO A 120 -1.20 -9.03 11.90
C PRO A 120 -2.15 -8.59 13.02
N ILE A 121 -3.44 -8.57 12.72
CA ILE A 121 -4.48 -8.26 13.70
C ILE A 121 -4.89 -9.59 14.34
N ILE A 122 -4.60 -9.75 15.63
CA ILE A 122 -4.95 -10.92 16.44
C ILE A 122 -6.43 -10.86 16.83
#